data_AF-A0A9E2MW77-F1
#
_entry.id   AF-A0A9E2MW77-F1
#
_cell.length_a   1.000
_cell.length_b   1.000
_cell.length_c   1.000
_cell.angle_alpha   90.00
_cell.angle_beta   90.00
_cell.angle_gamma   90.00
#
_symmetry.space_group_name_H-M   'P 1'
#
loop_
_entity.id
_entity.type
_entity.pdbx_description
1 polymer ?
#
loop_
_entity_poly.entity_id
_entity_poly.type
_entity_poly.pdbx_seq_one_letter_code
_entity_poly.pdbx_strand_id
1 'polypeptide(L)'
;MNLGKKLYNLSLESKGIYYRLPIIFALFFFVPLLGLLYFGLSYNFLEDEYVLVFILALLCSSLAGYVMIRRIFDDIRKTSASIS
;
A
#
# COMPACT_ATOMS: atom_id res chain seq x y z
N MET A 1 -14.99 -13.29 -28.40
CA MET A 1 -14.02 -12.86 -27.37
C MET A 1 -14.60 -13.20 -26.00
N ASN A 2 -13.96 -14.06 -25.21
CA ASN A 2 -14.58 -14.63 -24.01
C ASN A 2 -14.39 -13.69 -22.80
N LEU A 3 -15.38 -12.80 -22.59
CA LEU A 3 -15.37 -11.71 -21.60
C LEU A 3 -15.22 -12.23 -20.15
N GLY A 4 -15.83 -13.38 -19.84
CA GLY A 4 -15.76 -13.98 -18.51
C GLY A 4 -14.35 -14.41 -18.10
N LYS A 5 -13.55 -14.93 -19.04
CA LYS A 5 -12.13 -15.26 -18.80
C LYS A 5 -11.29 -14.03 -18.48
N LYS A 6 -11.61 -12.88 -19.10
CA LYS A 6 -10.90 -11.62 -18.89
C LYS A 6 -11.21 -11.02 -17.52
N LEU A 7 -12.47 -11.12 -17.07
CA LEU A 7 -12.90 -10.69 -15.74
C LEU A 7 -12.33 -11.57 -14.62
N TYR A 8 -12.26 -12.89 -14.82
CA TYR A 8 -11.63 -13.80 -13.86
C TYR A 8 -10.14 -13.51 -13.68
N ASN A 9 -9.39 -13.24 -14.76
CA ASN A 9 -7.97 -12.86 -14.67
C ASN A 9 -7.72 -11.46 -14.06
N LEU A 10 -8.76 -10.61 -14.01
CA LEU A 10 -8.74 -9.32 -13.33
C LEU A 10 -9.16 -9.44 -11.85
N SER A 11 -9.82 -10.53 -11.47
CA SER A 11 -10.19 -10.81 -10.08
C SER A 11 -8.93 -10.86 -9.21
N LEU A 12 -8.97 -10.15 -8.08
CA LEU A 12 -7.96 -10.27 -7.04
C LEU A 12 -7.83 -11.72 -6.55
N GLU A 13 -8.91 -12.50 -6.65
CA GLU A 13 -8.98 -13.90 -6.24
C GLU A 13 -7.98 -14.79 -6.98
N SER A 14 -7.79 -14.56 -8.29
CA SER A 14 -6.85 -15.32 -9.12
C SER A 14 -5.39 -14.85 -8.95
N LYS A 15 -5.16 -13.74 -8.25
CA LYS A 15 -3.84 -13.14 -8.08
C LYS A 15 -3.31 -13.38 -6.67
N GLY A 16 -2.08 -13.86 -6.60
CA GLY A 16 -1.39 -14.15 -5.34
C GLY A 16 -1.21 -12.90 -4.48
N ILE A 17 -0.84 -13.13 -3.21
CA ILE A 17 -0.72 -12.07 -2.18
C ILE A 17 0.18 -10.91 -2.63
N TYR A 18 1.20 -11.21 -3.45
CA TYR A 18 2.10 -10.22 -4.04
C TYR A 18 1.41 -9.10 -4.82
N TYR A 19 0.27 -9.41 -5.45
CA TYR A 19 -0.49 -8.43 -6.21
C TYR A 19 -1.50 -7.68 -5.33
N ARG A 20 -2.02 -8.34 -4.28
CA ARG A 20 -3.01 -7.73 -3.37
C ARG A 20 -2.36 -6.75 -2.40
N LEU A 21 -1.14 -7.05 -1.95
CA LEU A 21 -0.46 -6.26 -0.93
C LEU A 21 -0.22 -4.79 -1.33
N PRO A 22 0.28 -4.47 -2.55
CA PRO A 22 0.39 -3.08 -3.00
C PRO A 22 -0.96 -2.37 -3.09
N ILE A 23 -2.02 -3.09 -3.45
CA ILE A 23 -3.37 -2.52 -3.59
C ILE A 23 -3.96 -2.20 -2.21
N ILE A 24 -3.84 -3.12 -1.25
CA ILE A 24 -4.27 -2.89 0.14
C ILE A 24 -3.49 -1.71 0.72
N PHE A 25 -2.17 -1.70 0.54
CA PHE A 25 -1.32 -0.60 0.99
C PHE A 25 -1.77 0.73 0.36
N ALA A 26 -1.93 0.78 -0.97
CA ALA A 26 -2.41 1.98 -1.65
C ALA A 26 -3.77 2.44 -1.12
N LEU A 27 -4.74 1.55 -0.93
CA LEU A 27 -6.06 1.92 -0.40
C LEU A 27 -5.99 2.45 1.04
N PHE A 28 -5.22 1.79 1.91
CA PHE A 28 -5.01 2.24 3.28
C PHE A 28 -4.27 3.57 3.36
N PHE A 29 -3.40 3.86 2.39
CA PHE A 29 -2.57 5.05 2.39
C PHE A 29 -3.17 6.24 1.64
N PHE A 30 -4.00 5.96 0.63
CA PHE A 30 -4.59 6.98 -0.22
C PHE A 30 -5.55 7.89 0.55
N VAL A 31 -6.39 7.32 1.42
CA VAL A 31 -7.35 8.11 2.21
C VAL A 31 -6.64 9.05 3.21
N PRO A 32 -5.68 8.58 4.04
CA PRO A 32 -4.89 9.47 4.89
C PRO A 32 -4.12 10.54 4.10
N LEU A 33 -3.57 10.19 2.94
CA LEU A 33 -2.84 11.14 2.09
C LEU A 33 -3.75 12.24 1.55
N LEU A 34 -4.95 11.88 1.09
CA LEU A 34 -5.97 12.84 0.68
C LEU A 34 -6.41 13.74 1.83
N GLY A 35 -6.59 13.18 3.03
CA GLY A 35 -6.88 13.94 4.23
C GLY A 35 -5.79 14.96 4.52
N LEU A 36 -4.53 14.53 4.52
CA LEU A 36 -3.37 15.41 4.71
C LEU A 36 -3.31 16.55 3.69
N LEU A 37 -3.57 16.27 2.41
CA LEU A 37 -3.64 17.29 1.36
C LEU A 37 -4.80 18.27 1.59
N TYR A 38 -5.99 17.75 1.86
CA TYR A 38 -7.18 18.57 2.11
C TYR A 38 -6.98 19.48 3.32
N PHE A 39 -6.50 18.93 4.43
CA PHE A 39 -6.23 19.67 5.65
C PHE A 39 -5.09 20.69 5.44
N GLY A 40 -4.03 20.31 4.74
CA GLY A 40 -2.91 21.19 4.45
C GLY A 40 -3.31 22.43 3.65
N LEU A 41 -4.19 22.24 2.65
CA LEU A 41 -4.74 23.35 1.85
C LEU A 41 -5.79 24.15 2.61
N SER A 42 -6.65 23.50 3.42
CA SER A 42 -7.77 24.17 4.10
C SER A 42 -7.36 25.00 5.31
N TYR A 43 -6.28 24.60 5.99
CA TYR A 43 -5.82 25.21 7.23
C TYR A 43 -4.46 25.91 7.08
N ASN A 44 -3.91 25.96 5.87
CA ASN A 44 -2.63 26.57 5.51
C ASN A 44 -1.43 26.16 6.38
N PHE A 45 -1.46 24.98 7.03
CA PHE A 45 -0.38 24.53 7.91
C PHE A 45 0.79 23.91 7.14
N LEU A 46 0.71 23.81 5.81
CA LEU A 46 1.85 23.36 4.98
C LEU A 46 3.02 24.35 5.01
N GLU A 47 2.79 25.59 5.46
CA GLU A 47 3.83 26.59 5.71
C GLU A 47 4.65 26.29 6.97
N ASP A 48 4.16 25.44 7.87
CA ASP A 48 4.89 25.02 9.07
C ASP A 48 5.89 23.89 8.74
N GLU A 49 7.17 24.17 8.99
CA GLU A 49 8.28 23.26 8.69
C GLU A 49 8.16 21.93 9.44
N TYR A 50 7.64 21.92 10.67
CA TYR A 50 7.44 20.68 11.43
C TYR A 50 6.35 19.81 10.82
N VAL A 51 5.29 20.41 10.26
CA VAL A 51 4.24 19.63 9.61
C VAL A 51 4.79 18.90 8.39
N LEU A 52 5.63 19.56 7.60
CA LEU A 52 6.29 18.93 6.45
C LEU A 52 7.18 17.75 6.90
N VAL A 53 7.92 17.92 8.00
CA VAL A 53 8.73 16.85 8.61
C VAL A 53 7.86 15.68 9.09
N PHE A 54 6.73 15.94 9.74
CA PHE A 54 5.81 14.89 10.17
C PHE A 54 5.19 14.13 9.00
N ILE A 55 4.82 14.83 7.91
CA ILE A 55 4.34 14.20 6.68
C ILE A 55 5.42 13.29 6.11
N LEU A 56 6.66 13.76 5.97
CA LEU A 56 7.78 12.95 5.49
C LEU A 56 8.04 11.73 6.39
N ALA A 57 8.01 11.90 7.71
CA ALA A 57 8.16 10.80 8.66
C ALA A 57 7.04 9.75 8.51
N LEU A 58 5.79 10.20 8.31
CA LEU A 58 4.65 9.32 8.04
C LEU A 58 4.80 8.58 6.71
N LEU A 59 5.26 9.23 5.64
CA LEU A 59 5.52 8.59 4.36
C LEU A 59 6.63 7.53 4.48
N CYS A 60 7.76 7.90 5.10
CA CYS A 60 8.92 7.02 5.27
C CYS A 60 8.60 5.80 6.14
N SER A 61 7.93 5.99 7.29
CA SER A 61 7.52 4.89 8.17
C SER A 61 6.57 3.92 7.47
N SER A 62 5.68 4.45 6.63
CA SER A 62 4.71 3.64 5.93
C SER A 62 5.32 2.86 4.76
N LEU A 63 6.26 3.47 4.04
CA LEU A 63 7.08 2.75 3.07
C LEU A 63 7.88 1.63 3.75
N ALA A 64 8.48 1.90 4.90
CA ALA A 64 9.19 0.88 5.68
C ALA A 64 8.26 -0.27 6.11
N GLY A 65 7.06 0.05 6.60
CA GLY A 65 6.04 -0.94 6.94
C GLY A 65 5.62 -1.81 5.75
N TYR A 66 5.40 -1.21 4.58
CA TYR A 66 5.12 -1.95 3.34
C TYR A 66 6.24 -2.92 2.95
N VAL A 67 7.50 -2.44 2.97
CA VAL A 67 8.67 -3.27 2.67
C VAL A 67 8.78 -4.45 3.64
N MET A 68 8.54 -4.20 4.93
CA MET A 68 8.58 -5.24 5.96
C MET A 68 7.51 -6.31 5.74
N ILE A 69 6.25 -5.90 5.51
CA ILE A 69 5.16 -6.85 5.24
C ILE A 69 5.46 -7.66 3.97
N ARG A 70 6.01 -7.02 2.92
CA ARG A 70 6.36 -7.71 1.68
C ARG A 70 7.44 -8.76 1.89
N ARG A 71 8.47 -8.47 2.69
CA ARG A 71 9.51 -9.45 3.07
C ARG A 71 8.92 -10.62 3.84
N ILE A 72 8.07 -10.35 4.83
CA ILE A 72 7.38 -11.40 5.61
C ILE A 72 6.60 -12.34 4.68
N PHE A 73 5.85 -11.81 3.71
CA PHE A 73 5.14 -12.64 2.75
C PHE A 73 6.06 -13.45 1.83
N ASP A 74 7.18 -12.87 1.39
CA ASP A 74 8.17 -13.58 0.59
C ASP A 74 8.78 -14.75 1.38
N ASP A 75 9.07 -14.54 2.66
CA ASP A 75 9.63 -15.57 3.53
C ASP A 75 8.61 -16.68 3.83
N ILE A 76 7.35 -16.34 4.13
CA ILE A 76 6.26 -17.32 4.28
C ILE A 76 6.13 -18.18 3.02
N ARG A 77 6.20 -17.58 1.83
CA ARG A 77 6.10 -18.29 0.56
C ARG A 77 7.27 -19.25 0.36
N LYS A 78 8.50 -18.82 0.66
CA LYS A 78 9.70 -19.67 0.57
C LYS A 78 9.62 -20.85 1.52
N THR A 79 9.25 -20.62 2.77
CA THR A 79 9.10 -21.70 3.76
C THR A 79 8.01 -22.69 3.36
N SER A 80 6.87 -22.18 2.87
CA SER A 80 5.78 -23.04 2.38
C SER A 80 6.23 -23.90 1.19
N ALA A 81 7.03 -23.35 0.28
CA ALA A 81 7.56 -24.09 -0.87
C ALA A 81 8.64 -25.12 -0.49
N SER A 82 9.37 -24.93 0.61
CA SER A 82 10.36 -25.91 1.09
C SER A 82 9.77 -27.08 1.89
N ILE A 83 8.54 -26.92 2.38
CA ILE A 83 7.85 -27.96 3.18
C ILE A 83 7.00 -28.88 2.28
N SER A 84 6.63 -28.42 1.08
CA SER A 84 5.90 -29.20 0.06
C SER A 84 6.84 -30.02 -0.82
#